data_AF-A0A938WLR5-F1
#
_entry.id   AF-A0A938WLR5-F1
#
_cell.length_a   1.000
_cell.length_b   1.000
_cell.length_c   1.000
_cell.angle_alpha   90.00
_cell.angle_beta   90.00
_cell.angle_gamma   90.00
#
_symmetry.space_group_name_H-M   'P 1'
#
loop_
_entity.id
_entity.type
_entity.pdbx_description
1 polymer ?
#
loop_
_entity_poly.entity_id
_entity_poly.type
_entity_poly.pdbx_seq_one_letter_code
_entity_poly.pdbx_strand_id
1 'polypeptide(L)'
;MRSLTVDEIEALERQGCSAEDWTRIGVAEDFCPAYIHNVAFYGDVGLGLFDKQVEVDEGFARHSGIRNAVLRDVSIGDNCLIENVGCHICRYSIGDECYISGVGLITCTEGASFGQGNVVSVLNEAGPGNVVIYDGLTSQMAAFMVHCSGDKALWEQLQAMVAAFVGRRTEGRGTIGYGVKIVNTREIVNSCIGDECEISGAERLCDCTLSGTPDASIYIGSGVECDNTVVQAGASVVGGARLSSCFVGEACHVGRGFSAESSLFFANSYVDNGEACAAFCGPFTVSHHKATLLIGCACSFFNAGSATNFSNHAYKLGPLHTGTLARGSKTGSGAHLLLPARIGAFSVCMGKIETHPDTRQLPFSYVIGSAGATYLVPGRNLPTVGTMRDVAKWPRRDMRPRVGRQAIVNFDWLSPAVVASAIEGRRLLQRLRDEQGDDAETYSFGGCLIRKRWLVRGIALYDMVVRIYLGRAVKGHYCELPESSVGTGEWADLAGMLVPMAEVEQLADDIRSGTVDELQLVDDRFISLNEAYDDFKWNFTYRLALDYYGLDTLSADDIDRITADYEAARAEWMAAVGRDAEREFALGDVDEGVLAAFLDSLEAQGVV
;
A
#
# COMPACT_ATOMS: atom_id res chain seq x y z
N MET A 1 29.71 22.27 20.81
CA MET A 1 30.98 21.63 20.42
C MET A 1 32.11 22.58 20.74
N ARG A 2 33.10 22.13 21.50
CA ARG A 2 34.36 22.84 21.76
C ARG A 2 35.47 22.27 20.87
N SER A 3 36.58 22.99 20.75
CA SER A 3 37.79 22.45 20.12
C SER A 3 38.46 21.41 21.02
N LEU A 4 39.23 20.50 20.40
CA LEU A 4 40.13 19.60 21.12
C LEU A 4 41.21 20.38 21.86
N THR A 5 41.57 19.89 23.05
CA THR A 5 42.76 20.32 23.78
C THR A 5 44.02 19.63 23.25
N VAL A 6 45.20 20.16 23.58
CA VAL A 6 46.48 19.56 23.16
C VAL A 6 46.63 18.14 23.70
N ASP A 7 46.28 17.91 24.97
CA ASP A 7 46.37 16.59 25.61
C ASP A 7 45.45 15.55 24.94
N GLU A 8 44.27 15.97 24.49
CA GLU A 8 43.34 15.10 23.75
C GLU A 8 43.87 14.77 22.35
N ILE A 9 44.47 15.73 21.65
CA ILE A 9 45.12 15.50 20.35
C ILE A 9 46.24 14.47 20.50
N GLU A 10 47.13 14.66 21.48
CA GLU A 10 48.22 13.70 21.73
C GLU A 10 47.72 12.30 22.09
N ALA A 11 46.59 12.21 22.81
CA ALA A 11 45.96 10.94 23.13
C ALA A 11 45.42 10.24 21.87
N LEU A 12 44.73 10.97 21.00
CA LEU A 12 44.20 10.48 19.73
C LEU A 12 45.33 10.00 18.79
N GLU A 13 46.41 10.77 18.68
CA GLU A 13 47.59 10.38 17.88
C GLU A 13 48.23 9.09 18.41
N ARG A 14 48.36 8.94 19.73
CA ARG A 14 48.85 7.70 20.38
C ARG A 14 47.94 6.48 20.11
N GLN A 15 46.64 6.72 19.89
CA GLN A 15 45.66 5.68 19.54
C GLN A 15 45.59 5.40 18.03
N GLY A 16 46.52 5.96 17.24
CA GLY A 16 46.59 5.76 15.80
C GLY A 16 45.64 6.64 14.99
N CYS A 17 45.08 7.69 15.60
CA CYS A 17 44.23 8.64 14.89
C CYS A 17 45.06 9.74 14.20
N SER A 18 44.50 10.32 13.15
CA SER A 18 45.12 11.43 12.40
C SER A 18 44.06 12.38 11.88
N ALA A 19 44.36 13.67 11.77
CA ALA A 19 43.50 14.66 11.12
C ALA A 19 44.26 15.47 10.07
N GLU A 20 43.57 15.88 8.99
CA GLU A 20 44.09 16.88 8.05
C GLU A 20 44.32 18.23 8.76
N ASP A 21 43.39 18.61 9.64
CA ASP A 21 43.45 19.81 10.46
C ASP A 21 42.67 19.57 11.77
N TRP A 22 43.38 19.44 12.89
CA TRP A 22 42.78 19.22 14.21
C TRP A 22 41.84 20.37 14.65
N THR A 23 41.99 21.57 14.09
CA THR A 23 41.12 22.72 14.44
C THR A 23 39.70 22.59 13.90
N ARG A 24 39.48 21.69 12.92
CA ARG A 24 38.17 21.38 12.34
C ARG A 24 37.44 20.23 13.03
N ILE A 25 38.03 19.71 14.10
CA ILE A 25 37.43 18.64 14.91
C ILE A 25 36.80 19.27 16.16
N GLY A 26 35.47 19.24 16.20
CA GLY A 26 34.68 19.66 17.34
C GLY A 26 34.27 18.47 18.20
N VAL A 27 34.28 18.64 19.52
CA VAL A 27 33.87 17.62 20.48
C VAL A 27 32.87 18.14 21.50
N ALA A 28 32.09 17.25 22.12
CA ALA A 28 31.24 17.58 23.27
C ALA A 28 32.09 18.11 24.45
N GLU A 29 31.47 18.84 25.39
CA GLU A 29 32.19 19.47 26.52
C GLU A 29 32.96 18.43 27.35
N ASP A 30 32.28 17.33 27.72
CA ASP A 30 32.83 16.24 28.55
C ASP A 30 33.43 15.08 27.72
N PHE A 31 33.90 15.37 26.50
CA PHE A 31 34.48 14.37 25.61
C PHE A 31 35.69 13.65 26.22
N CYS A 32 35.79 12.34 25.96
CA CYS A 32 36.92 11.51 26.34
C CYS A 32 37.51 10.78 25.12
N PRO A 33 38.80 10.96 24.79
CA PRO A 33 39.40 10.31 23.62
C PRO A 33 39.66 8.81 23.82
N ALA A 34 39.48 8.27 25.04
CA ALA A 34 39.90 6.91 25.41
C ALA A 34 39.35 5.80 24.52
N TYR A 35 38.22 6.00 23.84
CA TYR A 35 37.53 4.98 23.04
C TYR A 35 37.59 5.22 21.53
N ILE A 36 38.45 6.14 21.06
CA ILE A 36 38.67 6.44 19.65
C ILE A 36 40.00 5.84 19.21
N HIS A 37 40.01 4.94 18.23
CA HIS A 37 41.22 4.23 17.80
C HIS A 37 41.31 4.07 16.29
N ASN A 38 42.48 4.30 15.71
CA ASN A 38 42.74 4.15 14.27
C ASN A 38 41.70 4.89 13.41
N VAL A 39 41.44 6.17 13.72
CA VAL A 39 40.46 7.00 13.00
C VAL A 39 41.16 8.12 12.22
N ALA A 40 40.85 8.24 10.93
CA ALA A 40 41.32 9.35 10.11
C ALA A 40 40.21 10.37 9.88
N PHE A 41 40.47 11.62 10.25
CA PHE A 41 39.52 12.73 10.17
C PHE A 41 39.86 13.69 9.02
N TYR A 42 38.85 14.03 8.22
CA TYR A 42 38.95 14.97 7.10
C TYR A 42 37.80 15.98 7.13
N GLY A 43 38.07 17.23 6.76
CA GLY A 43 37.04 18.27 6.78
C GLY A 43 36.48 18.55 8.17
N ASP A 44 35.19 18.88 8.25
CA ASP A 44 34.55 19.22 9.54
C ASP A 44 33.98 17.98 10.23
N VAL A 45 34.48 17.65 11.42
CA VAL A 45 34.03 16.48 12.18
C VAL A 45 33.54 16.89 13.56
N GLY A 46 32.31 16.49 13.90
CA GLY A 46 31.74 16.63 15.24
C GLY A 46 31.63 15.28 15.95
N LEU A 47 32.12 15.17 17.19
CA LEU A 47 32.04 13.96 18.02
C LEU A 47 31.30 14.20 19.34
N GLY A 48 30.26 13.42 19.59
CA GLY A 48 29.55 13.36 20.88
C GLY A 48 30.33 12.66 22.00
N LEU A 49 29.61 12.27 23.04
CA LEU A 49 30.12 11.53 24.19
C LEU A 49 30.24 10.03 23.89
N PHE A 50 31.16 9.34 24.60
CA PHE A 50 31.31 7.90 24.51
C PHE A 50 31.49 7.32 25.91
N ASP A 51 30.38 7.12 26.64
CA ASP A 51 30.37 6.72 28.05
C ASP A 51 29.44 5.52 28.37
N LYS A 52 28.72 5.01 27.36
CA LYS A 52 27.82 3.85 27.49
C LYS A 52 28.39 2.55 26.91
N GLN A 53 27.78 1.45 27.33
CA GLN A 53 27.89 0.15 26.68
C GLN A 53 26.73 0.00 25.69
N VAL A 54 27.03 -0.44 24.47
CA VAL A 54 26.08 -0.75 23.41
C VAL A 54 25.96 -2.27 23.30
N GLU A 55 24.75 -2.81 23.40
CA GLU A 55 24.50 -4.24 23.19
C GLU A 55 24.64 -4.56 21.70
N VAL A 56 25.57 -5.45 21.36
CA VAL A 56 25.84 -5.83 19.96
C VAL A 56 25.27 -7.21 19.61
N ASP A 57 25.04 -8.04 20.62
CA ASP A 57 24.37 -9.34 20.56
C ASP A 57 23.80 -9.67 21.95
N GLU A 58 22.92 -10.66 22.05
CA GLU A 58 22.25 -11.03 23.31
C GLU A 58 23.26 -11.30 24.44
N GLY A 59 23.27 -10.43 25.45
CA GLY A 59 24.18 -10.54 26.59
C GLY A 59 25.64 -10.19 26.29
N PHE A 60 25.95 -9.65 25.11
CA PHE A 60 27.26 -9.16 24.73
C PHE A 60 27.21 -7.68 24.38
N ALA A 61 27.82 -6.86 25.24
CA ALA A 61 27.91 -5.43 25.05
C ALA A 61 29.36 -4.98 24.82
N ARG A 62 29.51 -3.89 24.09
CA ARG A 62 30.80 -3.25 23.81
C ARG A 62 30.71 -1.77 24.12
N HIS A 63 31.82 -1.20 24.58
CA HIS A 63 31.87 0.23 24.87
C HIS A 63 31.67 1.05 23.59
N SER A 64 30.80 2.07 23.65
CA SER A 64 30.66 3.08 22.59
C SER A 64 32.03 3.67 22.22
N GLY A 65 32.16 4.13 20.98
CA GLY A 65 33.43 4.63 20.46
C GLY A 65 33.56 4.39 18.97
N ILE A 66 34.66 4.90 18.40
CA ILE A 66 34.94 4.83 16.96
C ILE A 66 36.25 4.09 16.74
N ARG A 67 36.23 3.00 15.95
CA ARG A 67 37.41 2.15 15.74
C ARG A 67 37.57 1.77 14.26
N ASN A 68 38.76 1.98 13.70
CA ASN A 68 39.08 1.62 12.31
C ASN A 68 38.09 2.26 11.31
N ALA A 69 38.12 3.59 11.22
CA ALA A 69 37.20 4.34 10.37
C ALA A 69 37.87 5.56 9.71
N VAL A 70 37.35 5.95 8.56
CA VAL A 70 37.68 7.21 7.90
C VAL A 70 36.43 8.08 7.89
N LEU A 71 36.52 9.29 8.43
CA LEU A 71 35.40 10.19 8.61
C LEU A 71 35.68 11.50 7.86
N ARG A 72 34.69 11.96 7.09
CA ARG A 72 34.78 13.22 6.36
C ARG A 72 33.51 14.04 6.41
N ASP A 73 33.58 15.28 6.88
CA ASP A 73 32.43 16.18 6.91
C ASP A 73 31.23 15.55 7.65
N VAL A 74 31.46 14.96 8.83
CA VAL A 74 30.46 14.18 9.60
C VAL A 74 30.13 14.81 10.95
N SER A 75 28.92 14.59 11.44
CA SER A 75 28.54 14.87 12.83
C SER A 75 28.05 13.57 13.45
N ILE A 76 28.58 13.19 14.59
CA ILE A 76 28.28 11.93 15.27
C ILE A 76 27.76 12.28 16.67
N GLY A 77 26.54 11.83 16.96
CA GLY A 77 25.88 12.00 18.24
C GLY A 77 26.53 11.20 19.37
N ASP A 78 25.89 11.27 20.54
CA ASP A 78 26.35 10.63 21.74
C ASP A 78 26.22 9.11 21.65
N ASN A 79 27.15 8.39 22.27
CA ASN A 79 27.09 6.97 22.53
C ASN A 79 26.95 6.06 21.31
N CYS A 80 27.43 6.53 20.15
CA CYS A 80 27.54 5.71 18.96
C CYS A 80 28.68 4.69 19.09
N LEU A 81 28.46 3.49 18.55
CA LEU A 81 29.49 2.48 18.30
C LEU A 81 29.71 2.36 16.79
N ILE A 82 30.82 2.92 16.29
CA ILE A 82 31.15 2.92 14.86
C ILE A 82 32.46 2.17 14.63
N GLU A 83 32.41 1.05 13.91
CA GLU A 83 33.57 0.17 13.80
C GLU A 83 33.75 -0.47 12.44
N ASN A 84 35.00 -0.63 12.02
CA ASN A 84 35.38 -1.37 10.82
C ASN A 84 34.67 -0.84 9.56
N VAL A 85 34.83 0.47 9.33
CA VAL A 85 34.36 1.11 8.10
C VAL A 85 35.39 0.86 7.01
N GLY A 86 35.03 0.12 5.96
CA GLY A 86 35.96 -0.33 4.93
C GLY A 86 36.57 0.81 4.10
N CYS A 87 35.74 1.77 3.70
CA CYS A 87 36.13 2.93 2.90
C CYS A 87 36.07 4.21 3.74
N HIS A 88 34.89 4.80 3.92
CA HIS A 88 34.68 6.01 4.72
C HIS A 88 33.19 6.27 4.99
N ILE A 89 32.92 7.14 5.97
CA ILE A 89 31.65 7.84 6.15
C ILE A 89 31.85 9.31 5.74
N CYS A 90 31.06 9.81 4.79
CA CYS A 90 31.22 11.16 4.25
C CYS A 90 29.90 11.93 4.13
N ARG A 91 29.85 13.16 4.68
CA ARG A 91 28.70 14.08 4.62
C ARG A 91 27.41 13.52 5.23
N TYR A 92 27.52 12.97 6.44
CA TYR A 92 26.37 12.51 7.23
C TYR A 92 26.25 13.21 8.57
N SER A 93 25.02 13.32 9.04
CA SER A 93 24.66 13.62 10.42
C SER A 93 24.09 12.36 11.04
N ILE A 94 24.79 11.81 12.04
CA ILE A 94 24.46 10.56 12.73
C ILE A 94 23.96 10.93 14.12
N GLY A 95 22.75 10.49 14.46
CA GLY A 95 22.11 10.70 15.76
C GLY A 95 22.75 9.89 16.87
N ASP A 96 22.17 9.98 18.07
CA ASP A 96 22.71 9.30 19.25
C ASP A 96 22.43 7.79 19.20
N GLU A 97 23.22 7.04 19.97
CA GLU A 97 23.03 5.61 20.26
C GLU A 97 23.04 4.69 19.02
N CYS A 98 23.66 5.12 17.93
CA CYS A 98 23.76 4.32 16.72
C CYS A 98 24.80 3.19 16.83
N TYR A 99 24.51 2.04 16.21
CA TYR A 99 25.47 0.95 16.05
C TYR A 99 25.78 0.71 14.57
N ILE A 100 26.96 1.13 14.12
CA ILE A 100 27.41 1.00 12.72
C ILE A 100 28.67 0.14 12.68
N SER A 101 28.59 -1.07 12.12
CA SER A 101 29.72 -2.00 12.15
C SER A 101 29.87 -2.84 10.89
N GLY A 102 31.11 -2.96 10.40
CA GLY A 102 31.40 -3.78 9.21
C GLY A 102 30.75 -3.20 7.96
N VAL A 103 30.72 -1.87 7.84
CA VAL A 103 30.12 -1.18 6.69
C VAL A 103 31.19 -0.82 5.67
N GLY A 104 30.96 -1.08 4.40
CA GLY A 104 31.91 -0.72 3.34
C GLY A 104 31.99 0.78 3.13
N LEU A 105 30.91 1.40 2.65
CA LEU A 105 30.85 2.82 2.31
C LEU A 105 29.54 3.46 2.79
N ILE A 106 29.63 4.65 3.40
CA ILE A 106 28.48 5.54 3.64
C ILE A 106 28.83 6.92 3.07
N THR A 107 28.15 7.39 2.04
CA THR A 107 28.48 8.68 1.42
C THR A 107 27.26 9.40 0.87
N CYS A 108 27.25 10.73 0.96
CA CYS A 108 26.18 11.58 0.44
C CYS A 108 26.79 12.58 -0.53
N THR A 109 26.17 12.87 -1.66
CA THR A 109 26.54 13.97 -2.56
C THR A 109 25.70 15.21 -2.28
N GLU A 110 26.25 16.39 -2.57
CA GLU A 110 25.49 17.63 -2.52
C GLU A 110 24.31 17.57 -3.52
N GLY A 111 23.13 18.05 -3.10
CA GLY A 111 21.93 18.03 -3.93
C GLY A 111 21.25 16.66 -4.10
N ALA A 112 21.66 15.63 -3.33
CA ALA A 112 20.95 14.36 -3.31
C ALA A 112 19.49 14.54 -2.87
N SER A 113 18.56 13.86 -3.56
CA SER A 113 17.12 13.88 -3.21
C SER A 113 16.69 12.72 -2.32
N PHE A 114 17.61 11.79 -2.04
CA PHE A 114 17.35 10.62 -1.18
C PHE A 114 16.19 9.75 -1.67
N GLY A 115 16.04 9.64 -3.00
CA GLY A 115 14.95 8.90 -3.64
C GLY A 115 13.61 9.64 -3.67
N GLN A 116 13.53 10.85 -3.10
CA GLN A 116 12.32 11.67 -3.13
C GLN A 116 12.28 12.57 -4.36
N GLY A 117 11.06 12.97 -4.76
CA GLY A 117 10.79 13.73 -5.97
C GLY A 117 10.88 12.91 -7.26
N ASN A 118 11.16 11.60 -7.18
CA ASN A 118 11.24 10.75 -8.36
C ASN A 118 9.86 10.56 -8.97
N VAL A 119 9.75 10.74 -10.29
CA VAL A 119 8.49 10.54 -11.01
C VAL A 119 8.49 9.14 -11.61
N VAL A 120 7.49 8.34 -11.26
CA VAL A 120 7.35 6.97 -11.75
C VAL A 120 6.12 6.82 -12.64
N SER A 121 6.22 5.90 -13.59
CA SER A 121 5.14 5.56 -14.53
C SER A 121 4.47 4.27 -14.10
N VAL A 122 3.48 4.36 -13.21
CA VAL A 122 2.64 3.21 -12.86
C VAL A 122 1.58 2.95 -13.93
N LEU A 123 1.13 1.71 -14.02
CA LEU A 123 0.19 1.16 -15.01
C LEU A 123 0.74 1.07 -16.43
N ASN A 124 1.43 2.10 -16.93
CA ASN A 124 1.98 2.13 -18.28
C ASN A 124 3.51 2.29 -18.22
N GLU A 125 4.24 1.19 -18.42
CA GLU A 125 5.71 1.14 -18.36
C GLU A 125 6.39 2.14 -19.31
N ALA A 126 5.81 2.34 -20.49
CA ALA A 126 6.30 3.28 -21.50
C ALA A 126 5.57 4.64 -21.45
N GLY A 127 4.76 4.86 -20.42
CA GLY A 127 3.95 6.06 -20.25
C GLY A 127 4.72 7.23 -19.66
N PRO A 128 4.17 8.45 -19.75
CA PRO A 128 4.67 9.55 -18.94
C PRO A 128 4.48 9.24 -17.47
N GLY A 129 5.39 9.73 -16.63
CA GLY A 129 5.29 9.59 -15.19
C GLY A 129 4.00 10.21 -14.64
N ASN A 130 3.34 9.50 -13.74
CA ASN A 130 2.00 9.83 -13.24
C ASN A 130 1.88 9.75 -11.71
N VAL A 131 2.98 9.46 -11.00
CA VAL A 131 3.08 9.58 -9.54
C VAL A 131 4.46 10.15 -9.20
N VAL A 132 4.51 11.06 -8.22
CA VAL A 132 5.77 11.55 -7.64
C VAL A 132 5.99 10.90 -6.28
N ILE A 133 7.11 10.23 -6.09
CA ILE A 133 7.46 9.55 -4.83
C ILE A 133 8.06 10.57 -3.85
N TYR A 134 7.55 10.58 -2.63
CA TYR A 134 8.10 11.32 -1.49
C TYR A 134 7.69 10.59 -0.19
N ASP A 135 8.29 10.95 0.93
CA ASP A 135 8.16 10.14 2.16
C ASP A 135 6.81 10.24 2.89
N GLY A 136 5.97 11.22 2.53
CA GLY A 136 4.57 11.32 2.96
C GLY A 136 3.55 10.75 1.96
N LEU A 137 3.98 10.08 0.88
CA LEU A 137 3.07 9.60 -0.16
C LEU A 137 2.07 8.57 0.39
N THR A 138 0.79 8.92 0.42
CA THR A 138 -0.29 7.99 0.77
C THR A 138 -0.87 7.29 -0.46
N SER A 139 -1.59 6.18 -0.26
CA SER A 139 -2.29 5.52 -1.38
C SER A 139 -3.37 6.40 -2.00
N GLN A 140 -3.97 7.29 -1.20
CA GLN A 140 -4.95 8.29 -1.63
C GLN A 140 -4.33 9.28 -2.60
N MET A 141 -3.22 9.92 -2.18
CA MET A 141 -2.50 10.88 -3.00
C MET A 141 -2.00 10.23 -4.29
N ALA A 142 -1.45 9.01 -4.23
CA ALA A 142 -0.98 8.31 -5.41
C ALA A 142 -2.14 7.97 -6.38
N ALA A 143 -3.27 7.49 -5.87
CA ALA A 143 -4.45 7.22 -6.71
C ALA A 143 -5.02 8.51 -7.33
N PHE A 144 -5.01 9.61 -6.58
CA PHE A 144 -5.41 10.93 -7.05
C PHE A 144 -4.49 11.44 -8.17
N MET A 145 -3.16 11.35 -7.98
CA MET A 145 -2.16 11.66 -9.00
C MET A 145 -2.40 10.87 -10.29
N VAL A 146 -2.62 9.55 -10.19
CA VAL A 146 -2.92 8.70 -11.35
C VAL A 146 -4.22 9.10 -12.04
N HIS A 147 -5.26 9.44 -11.27
CA HIS A 147 -6.54 9.89 -11.82
C HIS A 147 -6.41 11.22 -12.59
N CYS A 148 -5.60 12.14 -12.05
CA CYS A 148 -5.47 13.50 -12.53
C CYS A 148 -4.30 13.72 -13.52
N SER A 149 -3.44 12.73 -13.76
CA SER A 149 -2.21 12.91 -14.56
C SER A 149 -2.46 13.33 -16.03
N GLY A 150 -3.69 13.18 -16.52
CA GLY A 150 -4.09 13.70 -17.84
C GLY A 150 -4.34 15.21 -17.88
N ASP A 151 -4.62 15.84 -16.73
CA ASP A 151 -4.78 17.28 -16.57
C ASP A 151 -3.41 17.92 -16.30
N LYS A 152 -2.85 18.55 -17.34
CA LYS A 152 -1.50 19.15 -17.26
C LYS A 152 -1.39 20.24 -16.20
N ALA A 153 -2.40 21.09 -16.05
CA ALA A 153 -2.34 22.22 -15.12
C ALA A 153 -2.34 21.72 -13.68
N LEU A 154 -3.21 20.76 -13.37
CA LEU A 154 -3.26 20.12 -12.06
C LEU A 154 -1.99 19.30 -11.77
N TRP A 155 -1.50 18.56 -12.75
CA TRP A 155 -0.27 17.78 -12.62
C TRP A 155 0.95 18.65 -12.31
N GLU A 156 1.11 19.78 -12.99
CA GLU A 156 2.20 20.74 -12.72
C GLU A 156 2.12 21.31 -11.29
N GLN A 157 0.92 21.59 -10.76
CA GLN A 157 0.75 22.04 -9.37
C GLN A 157 1.14 20.96 -8.37
N LEU A 158 0.71 19.71 -8.58
CA LEU A 158 1.08 18.58 -7.72
C LEU A 158 2.59 18.36 -7.71
N GLN A 159 3.25 18.45 -8.87
CA GLN A 159 4.70 18.37 -8.95
C GLN A 159 5.39 19.51 -8.19
N ALA A 160 4.87 20.74 -8.29
CA ALA A 160 5.38 21.90 -7.57
C ALA A 160 5.26 21.75 -6.05
N MET A 161 4.12 21.25 -5.55
CA MET A 161 3.90 20.97 -4.13
C MET A 161 4.91 19.97 -3.59
N VAL A 162 5.14 18.86 -4.31
CA VAL A 162 6.12 17.84 -3.91
C VAL A 162 7.55 18.39 -3.99
N ALA A 163 7.89 19.15 -5.03
CA ALA A 163 9.20 19.79 -5.14
C ALA A 163 9.47 20.77 -3.98
N ALA A 164 8.47 21.55 -3.58
CA ALA A 164 8.57 22.45 -2.42
C ALA A 164 8.72 21.67 -1.11
N PHE A 165 8.03 20.55 -0.96
CA PHE A 165 8.18 19.67 0.20
C PHE A 165 9.58 19.05 0.29
N VAL A 166 10.07 18.45 -0.79
CA VAL A 166 11.39 17.81 -0.84
C VAL A 166 12.51 18.84 -0.65
N GLY A 167 12.38 20.02 -1.27
CA GLY A 167 13.38 21.09 -1.17
C GLY A 167 13.59 21.66 0.24
N ARG A 168 12.61 21.51 1.16
CA ARG A 168 12.75 21.91 2.56
C ARG A 168 13.70 21.02 3.36
N ARG A 169 13.92 19.77 2.94
CA ARG A 169 14.69 18.76 3.70
C ARG A 169 16.13 18.58 3.23
N THR A 170 16.47 19.11 2.06
CA THR A 170 17.82 19.00 1.50
C THR A 170 18.79 19.99 2.15
N GLU A 171 19.36 19.61 3.30
CA GLU A 171 20.46 20.35 3.95
C GLU A 171 21.86 19.98 3.37
N GLY A 172 21.90 19.28 2.22
CA GLY A 172 23.15 18.89 1.56
C GLY A 172 23.95 17.78 2.26
N ARG A 173 23.35 17.12 3.26
CA ARG A 173 23.93 15.99 4.02
C ARG A 173 22.91 14.87 4.17
N GLY A 174 23.38 13.63 4.24
CA GLY A 174 22.55 12.48 4.61
C GLY A 174 22.31 12.43 6.12
N THR A 175 21.24 11.79 6.55
CA THR A 175 20.89 11.62 7.96
C THR A 175 20.81 10.15 8.35
N ILE A 176 21.31 9.85 9.55
CA ILE A 176 21.09 8.60 10.26
C ILE A 176 20.49 9.01 11.61
N GLY A 177 19.27 8.57 11.88
CA GLY A 177 18.50 8.93 13.07
C GLY A 177 19.03 8.34 14.37
N TYR A 178 18.28 8.53 15.45
CA TYR A 178 18.57 7.95 16.76
C TYR A 178 18.46 6.42 16.75
N GLY A 179 19.35 5.73 17.46
CA GLY A 179 19.24 4.28 17.72
C GLY A 179 19.40 3.39 16.48
N VAL A 180 19.84 3.95 15.34
CA VAL A 180 19.94 3.19 14.08
C VAL A 180 21.04 2.14 14.16
N LYS A 181 20.74 0.94 13.66
CA LYS A 181 21.67 -0.17 13.54
C LYS A 181 22.00 -0.47 12.08
N ILE A 182 23.27 -0.39 11.70
CA ILE A 182 23.78 -0.71 10.36
C ILE A 182 24.93 -1.70 10.49
N VAL A 183 24.69 -2.96 10.13
CA VAL A 183 25.67 -4.04 10.30
C VAL A 183 25.91 -4.81 9.02
N ASN A 184 27.18 -5.07 8.71
CA ASN A 184 27.61 -5.90 7.57
C ASN A 184 27.07 -5.42 6.20
N THR A 185 26.86 -4.12 6.05
CA THR A 185 26.29 -3.51 4.84
C THR A 185 27.39 -3.06 3.90
N ARG A 186 27.31 -3.41 2.61
CA ARG A 186 28.38 -3.08 1.68
C ARG A 186 28.40 -1.60 1.30
N GLU A 187 27.26 -1.01 0.94
CA GLU A 187 27.21 0.36 0.44
C GLU A 187 25.89 1.08 0.78
N ILE A 188 26.01 2.31 1.27
CA ILE A 188 24.93 3.28 1.46
C ILE A 188 25.34 4.60 0.78
N VAL A 189 24.59 5.01 -0.23
CA VAL A 189 24.82 6.23 -1.00
C VAL A 189 23.56 7.08 -0.97
N ASN A 190 23.70 8.37 -0.69
CA ASN A 190 22.61 9.35 -0.79
C ASN A 190 21.33 8.89 -0.10
N SER A 191 21.41 8.41 1.15
CA SER A 191 20.25 7.85 1.82
C SER A 191 19.98 8.52 3.16
N CYS A 192 18.71 8.69 3.49
CA CYS A 192 18.24 9.15 4.79
C CYS A 192 17.65 7.96 5.55
N ILE A 193 18.11 7.73 6.77
CA ILE A 193 17.71 6.62 7.61
C ILE A 193 17.09 7.20 8.88
N GLY A 194 15.79 6.99 9.07
CA GLY A 194 15.04 7.43 10.24
C GLY A 194 15.38 6.64 11.50
N ASP A 195 14.85 7.09 12.62
CA ASP A 195 15.15 6.53 13.94
C ASP A 195 14.81 5.04 14.03
N GLU A 196 15.58 4.30 14.84
CA GLU A 196 15.38 2.90 15.20
C GLU A 196 15.35 1.93 14.00
N CYS A 197 15.78 2.37 12.82
CA CYS A 197 15.89 1.49 11.65
C CYS A 197 17.03 0.49 11.84
N GLU A 198 16.84 -0.74 11.35
CA GLU A 198 17.87 -1.76 11.32
C GLU A 198 18.16 -2.19 9.87
N ILE A 199 19.43 -2.09 9.49
CA ILE A 199 19.97 -2.51 8.20
C ILE A 199 21.03 -3.56 8.48
N SER A 200 20.77 -4.81 8.06
CA SER A 200 21.62 -5.95 8.37
C SER A 200 21.94 -6.76 7.12
N GLY A 201 23.17 -6.63 6.63
CA GLY A 201 23.68 -7.38 5.48
C GLY A 201 23.21 -6.86 4.13
N ALA A 202 22.75 -5.61 4.03
CA ALA A 202 22.30 -5.03 2.76
C ALA A 202 23.47 -4.93 1.77
N GLU A 203 23.20 -5.23 0.50
CA GLU A 203 24.23 -5.12 -0.55
C GLU A 203 24.34 -3.67 -1.02
N ARG A 204 23.22 -2.97 -1.18
CA ARG A 204 23.22 -1.57 -1.64
C ARG A 204 21.94 -0.83 -1.27
N LEU A 205 22.12 0.37 -0.72
CA LEU A 205 21.06 1.39 -0.62
C LEU A 205 21.56 2.65 -1.33
N CYS A 206 20.92 3.02 -2.44
CA CYS A 206 21.29 4.20 -3.22
C CYS A 206 20.07 5.09 -3.42
N ASP A 207 20.17 6.36 -3.05
CA ASP A 207 19.08 7.32 -3.19
C ASP A 207 17.80 6.80 -2.51
N CYS A 208 17.89 6.50 -1.21
CA CYS A 208 16.80 5.91 -0.44
C CYS A 208 16.38 6.79 0.74
N THR A 209 15.08 6.79 1.06
CA THR A 209 14.58 7.34 2.33
C THR A 209 13.90 6.21 3.09
N LEU A 210 14.40 5.91 4.30
CA LEU A 210 13.78 4.98 5.24
C LEU A 210 13.13 5.78 6.36
N SER A 211 11.82 6.03 6.29
CA SER A 211 11.07 6.83 7.26
C SER A 211 10.53 5.97 8.41
N GLY A 212 11.45 5.33 9.14
CA GLY A 212 11.14 4.59 10.35
C GLY A 212 10.82 5.54 11.52
N THR A 213 10.08 5.02 12.49
CA THR A 213 9.78 5.73 13.74
C THR A 213 10.09 4.83 14.93
N PRO A 214 10.26 5.39 16.15
CA PRO A 214 10.47 4.57 17.35
C PRO A 214 9.36 3.55 17.62
N ASP A 215 8.12 3.86 17.23
CA ASP A 215 6.97 2.96 17.39
C ASP A 215 6.84 1.92 16.26
N ALA A 216 7.56 2.11 15.14
CA ALA A 216 7.49 1.26 13.96
C ALA A 216 8.79 1.34 13.12
N SER A 217 9.79 0.59 13.58
CA SER A 217 11.09 0.45 12.92
C SER A 217 10.99 -0.15 11.51
N ILE A 218 11.91 0.24 10.63
CA ILE A 218 12.10 -0.42 9.32
C ILE A 218 13.23 -1.44 9.43
N TYR A 219 13.05 -2.60 8.80
CA TYR A 219 14.09 -3.62 8.70
C TYR A 219 14.51 -3.88 7.24
N ILE A 220 15.78 -3.66 6.95
CA ILE A 220 16.42 -4.02 5.68
C ILE A 220 17.35 -5.20 5.91
N GLY A 221 17.06 -6.33 5.28
CA GLY A 221 17.75 -7.58 5.50
C GLY A 221 18.86 -7.89 4.49
N SER A 222 19.43 -9.09 4.63
CA SER A 222 20.60 -9.51 3.87
C SER A 222 20.36 -9.61 2.37
N GLY A 223 21.35 -9.14 1.60
CA GLY A 223 21.40 -9.22 0.13
C GLY A 223 20.46 -8.25 -0.58
N VAL A 224 19.81 -7.35 0.15
CA VAL A 224 18.86 -6.38 -0.42
C VAL A 224 19.60 -5.31 -1.22
N GLU A 225 19.02 -4.98 -2.38
CA GLU A 225 19.42 -3.85 -3.23
C GLU A 225 18.22 -2.93 -3.39
N CYS A 226 18.37 -1.65 -3.04
CA CYS A 226 17.36 -0.62 -3.26
C CYS A 226 17.99 0.59 -3.93
N ASP A 227 17.40 1.02 -5.04
CA ASP A 227 17.75 2.23 -5.79
C ASP A 227 16.51 3.12 -5.90
N ASN A 228 16.65 4.42 -5.63
CA ASN A 228 15.57 5.42 -5.79
C ASN A 228 14.27 5.01 -5.08
N THR A 229 14.37 4.55 -3.83
CA THR A 229 13.25 3.89 -3.14
C THR A 229 12.94 4.57 -1.80
N VAL A 230 11.66 4.77 -1.55
CA VAL A 230 11.15 5.26 -0.26
C VAL A 230 10.48 4.10 0.47
N VAL A 231 10.83 3.92 1.74
CA VAL A 231 10.30 2.89 2.63
C VAL A 231 9.72 3.55 3.88
N GLN A 232 8.48 3.21 4.24
CA GLN A 232 7.78 3.78 5.39
C GLN A 232 7.77 2.86 6.61
N ALA A 233 7.37 3.44 7.74
CA ALA A 233 7.38 2.84 9.06
C ALA A 233 6.76 1.43 9.12
N GLY A 234 7.42 0.55 9.87
CA GLY A 234 7.01 -0.84 10.08
C GLY A 234 7.23 -1.78 8.88
N ALA A 235 7.78 -1.29 7.77
CA ALA A 235 8.04 -2.13 6.60
C ALA A 235 9.29 -3.01 6.77
N SER A 236 9.33 -4.11 6.03
CA SER A 236 10.48 -5.00 5.94
C SER A 236 10.82 -5.34 4.50
N VAL A 237 12.08 -5.12 4.11
CA VAL A 237 12.62 -5.50 2.80
C VAL A 237 13.75 -6.49 3.05
N VAL A 238 13.60 -7.74 2.62
CA VAL A 238 14.46 -8.84 3.10
C VAL A 238 14.76 -9.89 2.04
N GLY A 239 15.69 -10.79 2.35
CA GLY A 239 15.89 -12.03 1.61
C GLY A 239 16.31 -11.82 0.16
N GLY A 240 17.18 -10.85 -0.10
CA GLY A 240 17.69 -10.55 -1.44
C GLY A 240 16.70 -9.84 -2.37
N ALA A 241 15.68 -9.17 -1.83
CA ALA A 241 14.77 -8.36 -2.64
C ALA A 241 15.51 -7.23 -3.38
N ARG A 242 15.06 -6.89 -4.58
CA ARG A 242 15.65 -5.86 -5.45
C ARG A 242 14.61 -4.85 -5.91
N LEU A 243 14.78 -3.59 -5.54
CA LEU A 243 13.82 -2.53 -5.81
C LEU A 243 14.48 -1.36 -6.53
N SER A 244 13.87 -0.89 -7.62
CA SER A 244 14.29 0.29 -8.35
C SER A 244 13.10 1.23 -8.58
N SER A 245 13.24 2.49 -8.18
CA SER A 245 12.18 3.51 -8.35
C SER A 245 10.85 3.06 -7.73
N CYS A 246 10.89 2.60 -6.48
CA CYS A 246 9.73 2.00 -5.82
C CYS A 246 9.30 2.78 -4.58
N PHE A 247 8.05 2.56 -4.18
CA PHE A 247 7.53 2.99 -2.89
C PHE A 247 7.06 1.78 -2.08
N VAL A 248 7.52 1.68 -0.84
CA VAL A 248 7.16 0.62 0.11
C VAL A 248 6.51 1.27 1.33
N GLY A 249 5.18 1.26 1.37
CA GLY A 249 4.37 1.92 2.39
C GLY A 249 4.33 1.20 3.74
N GLU A 250 3.54 1.76 4.65
CA GLU A 250 3.42 1.32 6.05
C GLU A 250 3.18 -0.19 6.20
N ALA A 251 3.95 -0.84 7.08
CA ALA A 251 3.82 -2.27 7.40
C ALA A 251 3.85 -3.22 6.18
N CYS A 252 4.48 -2.81 5.07
CA CYS A 252 4.68 -3.67 3.92
C CYS A 252 5.78 -4.72 4.15
N HIS A 253 5.67 -5.85 3.45
CA HIS A 253 6.72 -6.85 3.39
C HIS A 253 7.12 -7.11 1.94
N VAL A 254 8.42 -7.03 1.64
CA VAL A 254 9.00 -7.35 0.34
C VAL A 254 10.15 -8.32 0.56
N GLY A 255 10.01 -9.56 0.09
CA GLY A 255 10.87 -10.65 0.55
C GLY A 255 11.26 -11.69 -0.50
N ARG A 256 12.17 -12.58 -0.06
CA ARG A 256 12.52 -13.84 -0.76
C ARG A 256 12.89 -13.66 -2.24
N GLY A 257 13.67 -12.64 -2.55
CA GLY A 257 14.14 -12.36 -3.90
C GLY A 257 13.10 -11.73 -4.83
N PHE A 258 12.03 -11.14 -4.28
CA PHE A 258 11.08 -10.35 -5.05
C PHE A 258 11.80 -9.18 -5.75
N SER A 259 11.49 -8.97 -7.03
CA SER A 259 12.03 -7.85 -7.81
C SER A 259 10.94 -6.87 -8.21
N ALA A 260 11.20 -5.57 -8.06
CA ALA A 260 10.25 -4.53 -8.46
C ALA A 260 10.92 -3.36 -9.17
N GLU A 261 10.24 -2.84 -10.20
CA GLU A 261 10.61 -1.61 -10.91
C GLU A 261 9.40 -0.68 -11.05
N SER A 262 9.59 0.62 -10.80
CA SER A 262 8.56 1.65 -11.00
C SER A 262 7.20 1.29 -10.37
N SER A 263 7.24 0.68 -9.18
CA SER A 263 6.07 0.05 -8.56
C SER A 263 5.81 0.59 -7.15
N LEU A 264 4.53 0.66 -6.78
CA LEU A 264 4.08 1.22 -5.51
C LEU A 264 3.37 0.14 -4.70
N PHE A 265 3.81 -0.09 -3.47
CA PHE A 265 3.22 -1.04 -2.53
C PHE A 265 2.72 -0.27 -1.31
N PHE A 266 1.42 -0.24 -1.09
CA PHE A 266 0.81 0.50 0.02
C PHE A 266 0.42 -0.41 1.19
N ALA A 267 0.11 0.23 2.32
CA ALA A 267 -0.31 -0.32 3.61
C ALA A 267 -0.59 -1.84 3.65
N ASN A 268 0.22 -2.58 4.42
CA ASN A 268 0.08 -4.04 4.65
C ASN A 268 0.14 -4.90 3.36
N SER A 269 0.77 -4.42 2.30
CA SER A 269 1.06 -5.28 1.14
C SER A 269 2.16 -6.28 1.49
N TYR A 270 2.05 -7.50 0.96
CA TYR A 270 2.99 -8.59 1.21
C TYR A 270 3.37 -9.22 -0.13
N VAL A 271 4.64 -9.12 -0.51
CA VAL A 271 5.15 -9.65 -1.79
C VAL A 271 6.44 -10.46 -1.61
N ASP A 272 6.41 -11.71 -2.05
CA ASP A 272 7.51 -12.69 -1.96
C ASP A 272 7.79 -13.33 -3.34
N ASN A 273 9.07 -13.63 -3.63
CA ASN A 273 9.58 -14.41 -4.78
C ASN A 273 9.32 -13.90 -6.22
N GLY A 274 8.19 -13.27 -6.50
CA GLY A 274 7.75 -12.87 -7.85
C GLY A 274 8.32 -11.53 -8.34
N GLU A 275 7.64 -10.94 -9.32
CA GLU A 275 8.05 -9.68 -9.96
C GLU A 275 6.89 -8.68 -10.07
N ALA A 276 7.21 -7.39 -9.93
CA ALA A 276 6.31 -6.29 -10.25
C ALA A 276 6.99 -5.25 -11.15
N CYS A 277 6.27 -4.77 -12.17
CA CYS A 277 6.74 -3.66 -13.01
C CYS A 277 5.59 -2.71 -13.35
N ALA A 278 5.78 -1.41 -13.13
CA ALA A 278 4.72 -0.40 -13.26
C ALA A 278 3.43 -0.80 -12.52
N ALA A 279 3.55 -1.46 -11.36
CA ALA A 279 2.40 -1.94 -10.60
C ALA A 279 1.95 -0.91 -9.57
N PHE A 280 0.65 -0.66 -9.52
CA PHE A 280 0.00 0.04 -8.42
C PHE A 280 -0.63 -1.00 -7.50
N CYS A 281 0.06 -1.31 -6.40
CA CYS A 281 -0.39 -2.25 -5.37
C CYS A 281 -0.93 -1.46 -4.17
N GLY A 282 -2.22 -1.16 -4.20
CA GLY A 282 -2.97 -0.59 -3.08
C GLY A 282 -2.94 -1.47 -1.83
N PRO A 283 -3.51 -0.99 -0.71
CA PRO A 283 -3.45 -1.67 0.59
C PRO A 283 -3.83 -3.15 0.51
N PHE A 284 -3.17 -3.99 1.29
CA PHE A 284 -3.42 -5.44 1.36
C PHE A 284 -3.29 -6.17 0.01
N THR A 285 -2.35 -5.75 -0.84
CA THR A 285 -1.99 -6.52 -2.03
C THR A 285 -1.02 -7.65 -1.65
N VAL A 286 -1.35 -8.89 -2.02
CA VAL A 286 -0.62 -10.09 -1.60
C VAL A 286 -0.16 -10.92 -2.79
N SER A 287 1.12 -11.30 -2.77
CA SER A 287 1.73 -12.27 -3.68
C SER A 287 2.80 -13.07 -2.95
N HIS A 288 2.78 -14.41 -3.05
CA HIS A 288 3.74 -15.28 -2.35
C HIS A 288 4.63 -16.11 -3.28
N HIS A 289 4.24 -16.24 -4.54
CA HIS A 289 4.73 -17.32 -5.40
C HIS A 289 5.68 -16.80 -6.47
N LYS A 290 6.76 -17.57 -6.70
CA LYS A 290 7.82 -17.21 -7.65
C LYS A 290 7.34 -16.96 -9.08
N ALA A 291 6.30 -17.65 -9.51
CA ALA A 291 5.78 -17.52 -10.88
C ALA A 291 4.80 -16.35 -11.06
N THR A 292 4.64 -15.48 -10.05
CA THR A 292 3.73 -14.33 -10.13
C THR A 292 4.41 -13.12 -10.81
N LEU A 293 3.75 -12.56 -11.82
CA LEU A 293 4.12 -11.33 -12.50
C LEU A 293 2.98 -10.31 -12.41
N LEU A 294 3.21 -9.21 -11.70
CA LEU A 294 2.29 -8.07 -11.56
C LEU A 294 2.78 -6.91 -12.43
N ILE A 295 2.30 -6.82 -13.66
CA ILE A 295 2.79 -5.81 -14.62
C ILE A 295 1.66 -4.93 -15.13
N GLY A 296 1.90 -3.62 -15.14
CA GLY A 296 0.97 -2.62 -15.69
C GLY A 296 -0.43 -2.66 -15.08
N CYS A 297 -0.55 -2.98 -13.79
CA CYS A 297 -1.82 -3.24 -13.13
C CYS A 297 -2.06 -2.37 -11.89
N ALA A 298 -3.32 -1.98 -11.67
CA ALA A 298 -3.82 -1.45 -10.41
C ALA A 298 -4.58 -2.53 -9.66
N CYS A 299 -4.24 -2.76 -8.39
CA CYS A 299 -4.92 -3.70 -7.53
C CYS A 299 -5.01 -3.15 -6.09
N SER A 300 -6.00 -3.59 -5.33
CA SER A 300 -6.19 -3.20 -3.93
C SER A 300 -6.97 -4.29 -3.21
N PHE A 301 -6.60 -4.61 -1.97
CA PHE A 301 -7.09 -5.77 -1.22
C PHE A 301 -7.02 -7.06 -2.07
N PHE A 302 -5.95 -7.18 -2.84
CA PHE A 302 -5.82 -8.16 -3.90
C PHE A 302 -5.04 -9.38 -3.43
N ASN A 303 -5.46 -10.56 -3.85
CA ASN A 303 -4.71 -11.79 -3.62
C ASN A 303 -4.34 -12.44 -4.95
N ALA A 304 -3.04 -12.49 -5.23
CA ALA A 304 -2.48 -13.16 -6.38
C ALA A 304 -2.40 -14.68 -6.13
N GLY A 305 -3.21 -15.46 -6.85
CA GLY A 305 -3.03 -16.91 -6.92
C GLY A 305 -1.65 -17.28 -7.45
N SER A 306 -1.17 -18.48 -7.11
CA SER A 306 0.13 -18.96 -7.61
C SER A 306 0.19 -18.91 -9.14
N ALA A 307 1.31 -18.47 -9.70
CA ALA A 307 1.47 -18.31 -11.15
C ALA A 307 0.45 -17.35 -11.80
N THR A 308 0.11 -16.27 -11.10
CA THR A 308 -0.64 -15.15 -11.69
C THR A 308 0.25 -14.43 -12.70
N ASN A 309 -0.24 -14.23 -13.92
CA ASN A 309 0.51 -13.55 -14.96
C ASN A 309 -0.35 -12.49 -15.65
N PHE A 310 0.11 -11.24 -15.64
CA PHE A 310 -0.47 -10.19 -16.45
C PHE A 310 0.37 -9.98 -17.71
N SER A 311 -0.30 -9.78 -18.84
CA SER A 311 0.34 -9.55 -20.14
C SER A 311 -0.12 -8.21 -20.70
N ASN A 312 0.81 -7.26 -20.78
CA ASN A 312 0.52 -5.87 -21.13
C ASN A 312 1.12 -5.38 -22.46
N HIS A 313 1.88 -6.25 -23.13
CA HIS A 313 2.46 -5.95 -24.44
C HIS A 313 1.40 -5.93 -25.54
N ALA A 314 1.22 -4.77 -26.17
CA ALA A 314 0.68 -4.70 -27.51
C ALA A 314 1.78 -5.19 -28.47
N TYR A 315 1.62 -6.40 -29.02
CA TYR A 315 2.65 -7.15 -29.79
C TYR A 315 3.55 -6.32 -30.72
N LYS A 316 3.02 -5.27 -31.36
CA LYS A 316 3.76 -4.39 -32.29
C LYS A 316 4.07 -2.98 -31.77
N LEU A 317 3.49 -2.57 -30.64
CA LEU A 317 3.46 -1.18 -30.18
C LEU A 317 4.05 -1.00 -28.77
N GLY A 318 4.48 -2.08 -28.11
CA GLY A 318 5.15 -2.04 -26.80
C GLY A 318 4.19 -2.26 -25.62
N PRO A 319 4.68 -2.06 -24.37
CA PRO A 319 3.94 -2.30 -23.14
C PRO A 319 2.96 -1.17 -22.82
N LEU A 320 1.86 -1.08 -23.59
CA LEU A 320 0.91 0.03 -23.51
C LEU A 320 -0.36 -0.29 -22.72
N HIS A 321 -0.69 -1.58 -22.58
CA HIS A 321 -1.97 -1.97 -22.02
C HIS A 321 -1.94 -1.98 -20.50
N THR A 322 -3.04 -1.58 -19.88
CA THR A 322 -3.11 -1.52 -18.42
C THR A 322 -4.31 -2.28 -17.88
N GLY A 323 -4.16 -2.81 -16.67
CA GLY A 323 -5.17 -3.59 -15.98
C GLY A 323 -5.65 -2.88 -14.72
N THR A 324 -6.93 -3.01 -14.41
CA THR A 324 -7.45 -2.64 -13.09
C THR A 324 -8.23 -3.79 -12.51
N LEU A 325 -7.78 -4.29 -11.37
CA LEU A 325 -8.50 -5.25 -10.54
C LEU A 325 -8.99 -4.49 -9.33
N ALA A 326 -10.28 -4.14 -9.33
CA ALA A 326 -10.87 -3.36 -8.25
C ALA A 326 -10.78 -4.10 -6.90
N ARG A 327 -10.97 -3.34 -5.81
CA ARG A 327 -10.89 -3.80 -4.42
C ARG A 327 -11.40 -5.22 -4.20
N GLY A 328 -10.60 -6.03 -3.51
CA GLY A 328 -11.01 -7.37 -3.06
C GLY A 328 -10.98 -8.43 -4.18
N SER A 329 -10.58 -8.04 -5.40
CA SER A 329 -10.45 -8.99 -6.50
C SER A 329 -9.32 -10.00 -6.23
N LYS A 330 -9.36 -11.12 -6.92
CA LYS A 330 -8.37 -12.20 -6.77
C LYS A 330 -8.12 -12.90 -8.08
N THR A 331 -6.98 -13.56 -8.15
CA THR A 331 -6.70 -14.53 -9.19
C THR A 331 -6.64 -15.94 -8.60
N GLY A 332 -7.22 -16.91 -9.32
CA GLY A 332 -6.97 -18.32 -9.05
C GLY A 332 -5.56 -18.71 -9.48
N SER A 333 -5.09 -19.86 -9.00
CA SER A 333 -3.80 -20.41 -9.42
C SER A 333 -3.76 -20.62 -10.95
N GLY A 334 -2.67 -20.21 -11.58
CA GLY A 334 -2.46 -20.29 -13.02
C GLY A 334 -3.26 -19.29 -13.85
N ALA A 335 -3.84 -18.25 -13.22
CA ALA A 335 -4.56 -17.21 -13.94
C ALA A 335 -3.62 -16.39 -14.84
N HIS A 336 -4.03 -16.20 -16.08
CA HIS A 336 -3.36 -15.31 -17.03
C HIS A 336 -4.36 -14.28 -17.56
N LEU A 337 -4.06 -12.99 -17.45
CA LEU A 337 -4.92 -11.92 -17.95
C LEU A 337 -4.19 -11.14 -19.05
N LEU A 338 -4.78 -11.15 -20.25
CA LEU A 338 -4.35 -10.28 -21.33
C LEU A 338 -4.96 -8.89 -21.15
N LEU A 339 -4.11 -7.88 -20.94
CA LEU A 339 -4.52 -6.50 -20.76
C LEU A 339 -4.80 -5.84 -22.13
N PRO A 340 -5.68 -4.82 -22.21
CA PRO A 340 -6.36 -4.17 -21.09
C PRO A 340 -7.51 -5.00 -20.51
N ALA A 341 -7.70 -4.91 -19.19
CA ALA A 341 -8.80 -5.55 -18.49
C ALA A 341 -9.25 -4.70 -17.31
N ARG A 342 -10.56 -4.60 -17.08
CA ARG A 342 -11.15 -3.85 -15.96
C ARG A 342 -12.09 -4.77 -15.19
N ILE A 343 -11.64 -5.25 -14.04
CA ILE A 343 -12.30 -6.28 -13.25
C ILE A 343 -13.06 -5.62 -12.09
N GLY A 344 -14.35 -5.95 -11.95
CA GLY A 344 -15.22 -5.41 -10.91
C GLY A 344 -14.84 -5.89 -9.50
N ALA A 345 -15.19 -5.10 -8.48
CA ALA A 345 -14.79 -5.35 -7.09
C ALA A 345 -15.15 -6.76 -6.61
N PHE A 346 -14.31 -7.35 -5.77
CA PHE A 346 -14.48 -8.69 -5.20
C PHE A 346 -14.64 -9.83 -6.23
N SER A 347 -14.20 -9.64 -7.46
CA SER A 347 -14.29 -10.66 -8.51
C SER A 347 -13.10 -11.61 -8.50
N VAL A 348 -13.27 -12.81 -9.03
CA VAL A 348 -12.22 -13.82 -9.11
C VAL A 348 -11.92 -14.14 -10.57
N CYS A 349 -10.68 -13.97 -10.99
CA CYS A 349 -10.19 -14.29 -12.33
C CYS A 349 -9.52 -15.66 -12.34
N MET A 350 -9.93 -16.55 -13.25
CA MET A 350 -9.45 -17.94 -13.31
C MET A 350 -9.14 -18.35 -14.75
N GLY A 351 -8.11 -19.19 -14.91
CA GLY A 351 -7.70 -19.70 -16.21
C GLY A 351 -7.05 -18.64 -17.10
N LYS A 352 -6.99 -18.94 -18.40
CA LYS A 352 -6.35 -18.07 -19.40
C LYS A 352 -7.38 -17.13 -20.03
N ILE A 353 -7.44 -15.90 -19.55
CA ILE A 353 -8.33 -14.84 -20.05
C ILE A 353 -7.59 -14.11 -21.18
N GLU A 354 -7.93 -14.49 -22.42
CA GLU A 354 -7.33 -13.97 -23.65
C GLU A 354 -8.18 -12.86 -24.31
N THR A 355 -9.24 -12.43 -23.64
CA THR A 355 -10.06 -11.27 -24.05
C THR A 355 -9.73 -10.04 -23.21
N HIS A 356 -10.36 -8.90 -23.52
CA HIS A 356 -10.22 -7.64 -22.78
C HIS A 356 -11.50 -7.31 -21.99
N PRO A 357 -11.79 -8.04 -20.88
CA PRO A 357 -13.05 -7.89 -20.18
C PRO A 357 -13.16 -6.53 -19.47
N ASP A 358 -14.31 -5.87 -19.61
CA ASP A 358 -14.74 -4.77 -18.72
C ASP A 358 -15.98 -5.20 -17.93
N THR A 359 -15.77 -5.47 -16.65
CA THR A 359 -16.77 -6.04 -15.73
C THR A 359 -16.97 -5.15 -14.50
N ARG A 360 -16.60 -3.87 -14.58
CA ARG A 360 -16.69 -2.93 -13.44
C ARG A 360 -18.10 -2.83 -12.85
N GLN A 361 -19.13 -2.92 -13.69
CA GLN A 361 -20.54 -2.91 -13.30
C GLN A 361 -21.03 -4.25 -12.70
N LEU A 362 -20.19 -5.27 -12.63
CA LEU A 362 -20.57 -6.62 -12.21
C LEU A 362 -19.66 -7.11 -11.07
N PRO A 363 -19.79 -6.55 -9.85
CA PRO A 363 -18.97 -6.95 -8.72
C PRO A 363 -19.24 -8.39 -8.30
N PHE A 364 -18.33 -8.97 -7.52
CA PHE A 364 -18.41 -10.36 -7.03
C PHE A 364 -18.50 -11.40 -8.16
N SER A 365 -18.01 -11.10 -9.36
CA SER A 365 -18.13 -12.01 -10.49
C SER A 365 -17.03 -13.06 -10.51
N TYR A 366 -17.30 -14.22 -11.09
CA TYR A 366 -16.22 -15.08 -11.59
C TYR A 366 -15.97 -14.78 -13.07
N VAL A 367 -14.71 -14.48 -13.41
CA VAL A 367 -14.23 -14.25 -14.77
C VAL A 367 -13.35 -15.43 -15.14
N ILE A 368 -13.81 -16.27 -16.06
CA ILE A 368 -13.23 -17.59 -16.31
C ILE A 368 -12.80 -17.71 -17.76
N GLY A 369 -11.49 -17.79 -18.00
CA GLY A 369 -10.93 -18.15 -19.30
C GLY A 369 -11.03 -19.65 -19.54
N SER A 370 -11.77 -20.07 -20.57
CA SER A 370 -11.93 -21.49 -20.92
C SER A 370 -12.18 -21.67 -22.42
N ALA A 371 -11.45 -22.59 -23.05
CA ALA A 371 -11.59 -22.95 -24.46
C ALA A 371 -11.56 -21.75 -25.43
N GLY A 372 -10.69 -20.76 -25.17
CA GLY A 372 -10.53 -19.56 -26.00
C GLY A 372 -11.64 -18.51 -25.82
N ALA A 373 -12.56 -18.71 -24.87
CA ALA A 373 -13.60 -17.74 -24.51
C ALA A 373 -13.48 -17.31 -23.05
N THR A 374 -14.00 -16.13 -22.74
CA THR A 374 -14.12 -15.63 -21.36
C THR A 374 -15.57 -15.73 -20.91
N TYR A 375 -15.82 -16.57 -19.91
CA TYR A 375 -17.12 -16.73 -19.29
C TYR A 375 -17.24 -15.85 -18.05
N LEU A 376 -18.40 -15.24 -17.88
CA LEU A 376 -18.71 -14.42 -16.72
C LEU A 376 -19.86 -15.03 -15.93
N VAL A 377 -19.67 -15.17 -14.61
CA VAL A 377 -20.69 -15.64 -13.66
C VAL A 377 -20.98 -14.50 -12.67
N PRO A 378 -21.95 -13.61 -12.97
CA PRO A 378 -22.22 -12.43 -12.18
C PRO A 378 -22.61 -12.75 -10.72
N GLY A 379 -22.07 -12.01 -9.77
CA GLY A 379 -22.38 -12.14 -8.34
C GLY A 379 -21.93 -13.44 -7.67
N ARG A 380 -21.31 -14.39 -8.38
CA ARG A 380 -21.02 -15.74 -7.88
C ARG A 380 -20.16 -15.76 -6.63
N ASN A 381 -19.24 -14.82 -6.48
CA ASN A 381 -18.34 -14.73 -5.35
C ASN A 381 -18.97 -14.12 -4.08
N LEU A 382 -20.19 -13.57 -4.16
CA LEU A 382 -20.83 -12.90 -3.04
C LEU A 382 -21.15 -13.88 -1.88
N PRO A 383 -21.80 -15.03 -2.11
CA PRO A 383 -22.11 -15.98 -1.05
C PRO A 383 -21.04 -17.06 -0.87
N THR A 384 -19.75 -16.70 -0.94
CA THR A 384 -18.65 -17.67 -0.75
C THR A 384 -17.99 -17.53 0.61
N VAL A 385 -17.55 -18.65 1.18
CA VAL A 385 -16.75 -18.65 2.41
C VAL A 385 -15.45 -17.85 2.23
N GLY A 386 -14.88 -17.87 1.01
CA GLY A 386 -13.67 -17.13 0.67
C GLY A 386 -13.84 -15.61 0.78
N THR A 387 -14.95 -15.05 0.29
CA THR A 387 -15.23 -13.60 0.42
C THR A 387 -15.43 -13.21 1.88
N MET A 388 -16.25 -13.97 2.62
CA MET A 388 -16.52 -13.67 4.04
C MET A 388 -15.26 -13.73 4.89
N ARG A 389 -14.40 -14.74 4.67
CA ARG A 389 -13.12 -14.87 5.36
C ARG A 389 -12.19 -13.69 5.07
N ASP A 390 -12.13 -13.21 3.83
CA ASP A 390 -11.17 -12.17 3.47
C ASP A 390 -11.56 -10.80 4.00
N VAL A 391 -12.84 -10.42 3.90
CA VAL A 391 -13.33 -9.15 4.47
C VAL A 391 -13.15 -9.09 5.99
N ALA A 392 -13.22 -10.23 6.69
CA ALA A 392 -12.99 -10.31 8.12
C ALA A 392 -11.49 -10.34 8.52
N LYS A 393 -10.61 -10.75 7.61
CA LYS A 393 -9.16 -10.86 7.88
C LYS A 393 -8.45 -9.53 7.83
N TRP A 394 -8.79 -8.63 6.90
CA TRP A 394 -8.02 -7.40 6.68
C TRP A 394 -7.89 -6.50 7.91
N PRO A 395 -8.97 -6.18 8.67
CA PRO A 395 -8.82 -5.39 9.88
C PRO A 395 -7.92 -6.04 10.94
N ARG A 396 -7.93 -7.38 11.02
CA ARG A 396 -7.12 -8.16 11.97
C ARG A 396 -5.66 -8.26 11.57
N ARG A 397 -5.36 -8.00 10.30
CA ARG A 397 -4.02 -8.04 9.70
C ARG A 397 -3.46 -6.64 9.46
N ASP A 398 -4.15 -5.58 9.89
CA ASP A 398 -3.62 -4.23 9.82
C ASP A 398 -2.55 -4.05 10.92
N MET A 399 -1.30 -4.25 10.52
CA MET A 399 -0.12 -4.20 11.39
C MET A 399 0.49 -2.80 11.47
N ARG A 400 -0.13 -1.79 10.84
CA ARG A 400 0.38 -0.42 10.89
C ARG A 400 0.35 0.12 12.33
N PRO A 401 1.35 0.93 12.74
CA PRO A 401 1.36 1.56 14.06
C PRO A 401 0.04 2.31 14.28
N ARG A 402 -0.52 2.30 15.50
CA ARG A 402 -1.79 3.01 15.75
C ARG A 402 -1.62 4.53 15.80
N VAL A 403 -0.46 4.97 16.28
CA VAL A 403 -0.06 6.38 16.32
C VAL A 403 0.70 6.70 15.04
N GLY A 404 0.40 7.84 14.41
CA GLY A 404 1.13 8.30 13.22
C GLY A 404 0.74 7.62 11.90
N ARG A 405 -0.42 6.94 11.82
CA ARG A 405 -0.92 6.39 10.55
C ARG A 405 -1.13 7.50 9.54
N GLN A 406 -0.56 7.35 8.35
CA GLN A 406 -0.75 8.30 7.27
C GLN A 406 -1.81 7.85 6.26
N ALA A 407 -1.79 6.58 5.84
CA ALA A 407 -2.72 6.12 4.83
C ALA A 407 -4.13 5.85 5.42
N ILE A 408 -5.16 6.27 4.70
CA ILE A 408 -6.55 5.99 5.07
C ILE A 408 -6.97 4.63 4.49
N VAL A 409 -7.56 3.76 5.31
CA VAL A 409 -8.02 2.44 4.84
C VAL A 409 -9.39 2.13 5.41
N ASN A 410 -10.43 2.29 4.59
CA ASN A 410 -11.76 1.83 4.95
C ASN A 410 -11.85 0.32 4.71
N PHE A 411 -12.44 -0.43 5.65
CA PHE A 411 -12.61 -1.90 5.53
C PHE A 411 -14.01 -2.32 5.07
N ASP A 412 -14.90 -1.35 4.83
CA ASP A 412 -16.27 -1.59 4.39
C ASP A 412 -16.31 -2.28 3.02
N TRP A 413 -16.68 -3.55 3.03
CA TRP A 413 -16.79 -4.36 1.80
C TRP A 413 -18.13 -4.19 1.09
N LEU A 414 -19.19 -3.85 1.84
CA LEU A 414 -20.48 -3.38 1.31
C LEU A 414 -20.55 -1.87 1.47
N SER A 415 -19.80 -1.16 0.64
CA SER A 415 -19.79 0.30 0.61
C SER A 415 -20.75 0.84 -0.46
N PRO A 416 -21.05 2.16 -0.42
CA PRO A 416 -21.79 2.83 -1.50
C PRO A 416 -21.26 2.51 -2.90
N ALA A 417 -19.93 2.54 -3.10
CA ALA A 417 -19.31 2.22 -4.40
C ALA A 417 -19.61 0.80 -4.90
N VAL A 418 -19.53 -0.18 -4.01
CA VAL A 418 -19.75 -1.60 -4.35
C VAL A 418 -21.24 -1.87 -4.62
N VAL A 419 -22.12 -1.28 -3.81
CA VAL A 419 -23.56 -1.49 -3.92
C VAL A 419 -24.14 -0.74 -5.12
N ALA A 420 -23.67 0.48 -5.41
CA ALA A 420 -23.96 1.17 -6.66
C ALA A 420 -23.62 0.29 -7.88
N SER A 421 -22.43 -0.33 -7.87
CA SER A 421 -22.03 -1.26 -8.93
C SER A 421 -22.95 -2.48 -9.02
N ALA A 422 -23.41 -3.04 -7.88
CA ALA A 422 -24.34 -4.17 -7.88
C ALA A 422 -25.72 -3.79 -8.46
N ILE A 423 -26.21 -2.57 -8.19
CA ILE A 423 -27.48 -2.06 -8.73
C ILE A 423 -27.37 -1.89 -10.25
N GLU A 424 -26.30 -1.25 -10.72
CA GLU A 424 -26.03 -1.11 -12.14
C GLU A 424 -25.87 -2.47 -12.81
N GLY A 425 -25.20 -3.41 -12.15
CA GLY A 425 -25.11 -4.80 -12.58
C GLY A 425 -26.46 -5.47 -12.72
N ARG A 426 -27.38 -5.29 -11.76
CA ARG A 426 -28.75 -5.83 -11.84
C ARG A 426 -29.49 -5.26 -13.05
N ARG A 427 -29.46 -3.94 -13.23
CA ARG A 427 -30.07 -3.23 -14.37
C ARG A 427 -29.48 -3.69 -15.70
N LEU A 428 -28.16 -3.84 -15.77
CA LEU A 428 -27.46 -4.35 -16.94
C LEU A 428 -27.92 -5.77 -17.30
N LEU A 429 -27.94 -6.71 -16.34
CA LEU A 429 -28.36 -8.08 -16.60
C LEU A 429 -29.83 -8.16 -17.05
N GLN A 430 -30.71 -7.32 -16.50
CA GLN A 430 -32.10 -7.21 -16.93
C GLN A 430 -32.17 -6.69 -18.38
N ARG A 431 -31.46 -5.61 -18.72
CA ARG A 431 -31.39 -5.10 -20.09
C ARG A 431 -30.85 -6.12 -21.09
N LEU A 432 -29.76 -6.83 -20.75
CA LEU A 432 -29.20 -7.87 -21.63
C LEU A 432 -30.22 -8.97 -21.93
N ARG A 433 -31.03 -9.34 -20.93
CA ARG A 433 -32.12 -10.30 -21.08
C ARG A 433 -33.20 -9.77 -22.02
N ASP A 434 -33.62 -8.52 -21.83
CA ASP A 434 -34.67 -7.89 -22.62
C ASP A 434 -34.23 -7.64 -24.09
N GLU A 435 -32.97 -7.25 -24.31
CA GLU A 435 -32.43 -6.90 -25.63
C GLU A 435 -31.99 -8.11 -26.47
N GLN A 436 -31.39 -9.14 -25.84
CA GLN A 436 -30.87 -10.32 -26.56
C GLN A 436 -31.86 -11.49 -26.55
N GLY A 437 -32.99 -11.33 -25.87
CA GLY A 437 -34.09 -12.28 -25.82
C GLY A 437 -34.07 -13.21 -24.60
N ASP A 438 -35.26 -13.48 -24.08
CA ASP A 438 -35.45 -14.37 -22.93
C ASP A 438 -35.03 -15.82 -23.21
N ASP A 439 -35.10 -16.27 -24.47
CA ASP A 439 -34.77 -17.63 -24.88
C ASP A 439 -33.30 -17.85 -25.26
N ALA A 440 -32.47 -16.80 -25.20
CA ALA A 440 -31.04 -16.94 -25.47
C ALA A 440 -30.37 -17.88 -24.46
N GLU A 441 -29.61 -18.87 -24.93
CA GLU A 441 -28.84 -19.76 -24.05
C GLU A 441 -27.66 -19.03 -23.38
N THR A 442 -27.09 -18.06 -24.10
CA THR A 442 -25.93 -17.27 -23.69
C THR A 442 -26.08 -15.82 -24.13
N TYR A 443 -25.67 -14.90 -23.27
CA TYR A 443 -25.67 -13.45 -23.46
C TYR A 443 -24.23 -12.95 -23.65
N SER A 444 -24.01 -12.01 -24.56
CA SER A 444 -22.70 -11.38 -24.79
C SER A 444 -22.62 -10.01 -24.11
N PHE A 445 -21.54 -9.75 -23.37
CA PHE A 445 -21.30 -8.47 -22.72
C PHE A 445 -19.79 -8.24 -22.52
N GLY A 446 -19.26 -7.10 -22.97
CA GLY A 446 -17.89 -6.66 -22.65
C GLY A 446 -16.80 -7.70 -22.99
N GLY A 447 -16.92 -8.40 -24.12
CA GLY A 447 -15.99 -9.46 -24.51
C GLY A 447 -16.10 -10.75 -23.68
N CYS A 448 -17.20 -10.92 -22.95
CA CYS A 448 -17.52 -12.07 -22.12
C CYS A 448 -18.84 -12.74 -22.54
N LEU A 449 -19.00 -14.01 -22.15
CA LEU A 449 -20.20 -14.81 -22.34
C LEU A 449 -20.86 -15.17 -20.99
N ILE A 450 -22.15 -14.91 -20.86
CA ILE A 450 -22.94 -15.21 -19.65
C ILE A 450 -24.03 -16.22 -20.01
N ARG A 451 -24.03 -17.42 -19.42
CA ARG A 451 -25.11 -18.39 -19.63
C ARG A 451 -26.41 -17.92 -18.97
N LYS A 452 -27.57 -18.24 -19.55
CA LYS A 452 -28.90 -17.86 -19.02
C LYS A 452 -29.08 -18.12 -17.53
N ARG A 453 -28.72 -19.33 -17.06
CA ARG A 453 -28.81 -19.69 -15.64
C ARG A 453 -27.98 -18.77 -14.73
N TRP A 454 -26.84 -18.27 -15.22
CA TRP A 454 -25.94 -17.39 -14.47
C TRP A 454 -26.44 -15.96 -14.47
N LEU A 455 -27.00 -15.48 -15.58
CA LEU A 455 -27.64 -14.18 -15.66
C LEU A 455 -28.80 -14.08 -14.66
N VAL A 456 -29.72 -15.06 -14.69
CA VAL A 456 -30.89 -15.08 -13.79
C VAL A 456 -30.46 -15.15 -12.33
N ARG A 457 -29.48 -15.99 -11.98
CA ARG A 457 -28.97 -16.06 -10.60
C ARG A 457 -28.24 -14.77 -10.21
N GLY A 458 -27.51 -14.14 -11.13
CA GLY A 458 -26.83 -12.87 -10.91
C GLY A 458 -27.79 -11.75 -10.53
N ILE A 459 -28.93 -11.63 -11.24
CA ILE A 459 -30.00 -10.67 -10.90
C ILE A 459 -30.48 -10.89 -9.46
N ALA A 460 -30.74 -12.14 -9.06
CA ALA A 460 -31.19 -12.46 -7.71
C ALA A 460 -30.12 -12.17 -6.64
N LEU A 461 -28.85 -12.46 -6.92
CA LEU A 461 -27.74 -12.20 -5.99
C LEU A 461 -27.50 -10.71 -5.78
N TYR A 462 -27.59 -9.90 -6.84
CA TYR A 462 -27.49 -8.44 -6.72
C TYR A 462 -28.70 -7.84 -6.00
N ASP A 463 -29.89 -8.39 -6.19
CA ASP A 463 -31.06 -7.95 -5.42
C ASP A 463 -30.89 -8.25 -3.92
N MET A 464 -30.42 -9.46 -3.59
CA MET A 464 -30.12 -9.88 -2.21
C MET A 464 -29.07 -8.96 -1.55
N VAL A 465 -27.98 -8.62 -2.24
CA VAL A 465 -26.93 -7.76 -1.64
C VAL A 465 -27.40 -6.34 -1.38
N VAL A 466 -28.27 -5.79 -2.24
CA VAL A 466 -28.85 -4.45 -2.04
C VAL A 466 -29.73 -4.43 -0.79
N ARG A 467 -30.58 -5.45 -0.59
CA ARG A 467 -31.39 -5.57 0.64
C ARG A 467 -30.51 -5.73 1.89
N ILE A 468 -29.44 -6.52 1.80
CA ILE A 468 -28.47 -6.68 2.90
C ILE A 468 -27.83 -5.34 3.26
N TYR A 469 -27.41 -4.56 2.27
CA TYR A 469 -26.81 -3.24 2.49
C TYR A 469 -27.80 -2.27 3.14
N LEU A 470 -28.98 -2.11 2.54
CA LEU A 470 -30.01 -1.18 3.01
C LEU A 470 -30.38 -1.46 4.46
N GLY A 471 -30.66 -2.72 4.82
CA GLY A 471 -30.99 -3.08 6.19
C GLY A 471 -29.88 -2.85 7.22
N ARG A 472 -28.61 -3.03 6.84
CA ARG A 472 -27.49 -2.74 7.75
C ARG A 472 -27.39 -1.25 8.04
N ALA A 473 -27.60 -0.43 7.03
CA ALA A 473 -27.45 1.02 7.14
C ALA A 473 -28.65 1.65 7.89
N VAL A 474 -29.90 1.27 7.58
CA VAL A 474 -31.08 1.87 8.25
C VAL A 474 -31.19 1.54 9.73
N LYS A 475 -30.61 0.43 10.21
CA LYS A 475 -30.61 0.06 11.64
C LYS A 475 -29.93 1.12 12.52
N GLY A 476 -29.04 1.94 11.96
CA GLY A 476 -28.36 3.03 12.66
C GLY A 476 -29.08 4.38 12.59
N HIS A 477 -30.12 4.53 11.77
CA HIS A 477 -30.69 5.82 11.38
C HIS A 477 -32.22 5.79 11.39
N TYR A 478 -32.81 5.57 12.57
CA TYR A 478 -34.26 5.41 12.70
C TYR A 478 -34.98 6.75 12.55
N CYS A 479 -35.70 6.94 11.43
CA CYS A 479 -36.42 8.16 11.09
C CYS A 479 -35.53 9.43 11.03
N GLU A 480 -34.23 9.25 10.75
CA GLU A 480 -33.31 10.36 10.56
C GLU A 480 -33.34 10.83 9.10
N LEU A 481 -33.27 12.15 8.87
CA LEU A 481 -33.16 12.71 7.52
C LEU A 481 -31.70 13.06 7.24
N PRO A 482 -31.20 12.82 6.01
CA PRO A 482 -29.94 13.37 5.55
C PRO A 482 -29.84 14.88 5.76
N GLU A 483 -28.72 15.36 6.28
CA GLU A 483 -28.45 16.80 6.42
C GLU A 483 -28.00 17.45 5.10
N SER A 484 -27.55 16.65 4.13
CA SER A 484 -27.16 17.12 2.80
C SER A 484 -27.41 16.07 1.71
N SER A 485 -27.16 16.44 0.45
CA SER A 485 -27.17 15.52 -0.70
C SER A 485 -25.77 15.08 -1.12
N VAL A 486 -24.72 15.46 -0.39
CA VAL A 486 -23.35 15.07 -0.74
C VAL A 486 -23.21 13.55 -0.56
N GLY A 487 -22.61 12.88 -1.53
CA GLY A 487 -22.46 11.42 -1.53
C GLY A 487 -23.59 10.63 -2.20
N THR A 488 -24.65 11.27 -2.72
CA THR A 488 -25.70 10.53 -3.47
C THR A 488 -25.32 10.16 -4.90
N GLY A 489 -24.17 10.65 -5.40
CA GLY A 489 -23.69 10.44 -6.78
C GLY A 489 -22.76 9.24 -6.93
N GLU A 490 -21.83 9.33 -7.89
CA GLU A 490 -20.79 8.32 -8.07
C GLU A 490 -19.78 8.32 -6.92
N TRP A 491 -19.18 7.16 -6.67
CA TRP A 491 -18.17 6.97 -5.64
C TRP A 491 -16.87 6.45 -6.24
N ALA A 492 -15.76 6.93 -5.69
CA ALA A 492 -14.41 6.49 -6.01
C ALA A 492 -13.83 5.63 -4.88
N ASP A 493 -12.86 4.80 -5.25
CA ASP A 493 -11.95 4.14 -4.30
C ASP A 493 -10.54 4.64 -4.60
N LEU A 494 -10.07 5.61 -3.80
CA LEU A 494 -8.71 6.14 -3.85
C LEU A 494 -7.76 5.18 -3.12
N ALA A 495 -7.69 3.96 -3.63
CA ALA A 495 -6.83 2.88 -3.17
C ALA A 495 -6.84 2.70 -1.64
N GLY A 496 -8.01 2.52 -1.05
CA GLY A 496 -8.17 2.36 0.39
C GLY A 496 -9.24 3.27 0.97
N MET A 497 -9.35 4.49 0.44
CA MET A 497 -10.33 5.49 0.87
C MET A 497 -11.54 5.53 -0.08
N LEU A 498 -12.73 5.35 0.48
CA LEU A 498 -14.00 5.40 -0.23
C LEU A 498 -14.59 6.80 -0.09
N VAL A 499 -14.85 7.47 -1.21
CA VAL A 499 -15.23 8.88 -1.21
C VAL A 499 -16.17 9.21 -2.38
N PRO A 500 -17.11 10.17 -2.24
CA PRO A 500 -17.89 10.66 -3.38
C PRO A 500 -16.99 11.26 -4.46
N MET A 501 -17.23 10.93 -5.73
CA MET A 501 -16.41 11.42 -6.85
C MET A 501 -16.44 12.96 -6.95
N ALA A 502 -17.58 13.58 -6.66
CA ALA A 502 -17.72 15.04 -6.67
C ALA A 502 -16.74 15.75 -5.71
N GLU A 503 -16.39 15.13 -4.58
CA GLU A 503 -15.41 15.69 -3.63
C GLU A 503 -13.97 15.55 -4.15
N VAL A 504 -13.69 14.50 -4.92
CA VAL A 504 -12.41 14.32 -5.62
C VAL A 504 -12.24 15.37 -6.71
N GLU A 505 -13.29 15.61 -7.49
CA GLU A 505 -13.34 16.66 -8.51
C GLU A 505 -13.20 18.06 -7.90
N GLN A 506 -13.87 18.31 -6.76
CA GLN A 506 -13.74 19.58 -6.05
C GLN A 506 -12.31 19.81 -5.55
N LEU A 507 -11.65 18.79 -4.98
CA LEU A 507 -10.24 18.90 -4.58
C LEU A 507 -9.33 19.19 -5.78
N ALA A 508 -9.58 18.55 -6.93
CA ALA A 508 -8.86 18.85 -8.17
C ALA A 508 -9.04 20.30 -8.62
N ASP A 509 -10.26 20.85 -8.50
CA ASP A 509 -10.56 22.25 -8.81
C ASP A 509 -9.89 23.23 -7.83
N ASP A 510 -9.88 22.90 -6.53
CA ASP A 510 -9.26 23.71 -5.48
C ASP A 510 -7.73 23.77 -5.65
N ILE A 511 -7.09 22.66 -6.03
CA ILE A 511 -5.66 22.64 -6.36
C ILE A 511 -5.39 23.43 -7.65
N ARG A 512 -6.22 23.25 -8.68
CA ARG A 512 -6.04 23.95 -9.96
C ARG A 512 -6.16 25.47 -9.80
N SER A 513 -7.04 25.92 -8.91
CA SER A 513 -7.24 27.35 -8.61
C SER A 513 -6.18 27.93 -7.67
N GLY A 514 -5.35 27.10 -7.04
CA GLY A 514 -4.39 27.50 -6.01
C GLY A 514 -5.04 27.78 -4.65
N THR A 515 -6.30 27.35 -4.44
CA THR A 515 -6.96 27.40 -3.12
C THR A 515 -6.30 26.39 -2.17
N VAL A 516 -5.87 25.25 -2.71
CA VAL A 516 -5.05 24.25 -2.03
C VAL A 516 -3.69 24.22 -2.74
N ASP A 517 -2.64 24.70 -2.09
CA ASP A 517 -1.31 24.91 -2.66
C ASP A 517 -0.16 24.21 -1.88
N GLU A 518 -0.49 23.49 -0.81
CA GLU A 518 0.45 22.71 -0.01
C GLU A 518 -0.02 21.26 0.18
N LEU A 519 0.93 20.31 0.26
CA LEU A 519 0.63 18.89 0.50
C LEU A 519 -0.18 18.66 1.79
N GLN A 520 0.14 19.39 2.86
CA GLN A 520 -0.57 19.25 4.14
C GLN A 520 -2.06 19.58 4.01
N LEU A 521 -2.43 20.58 3.19
CA LEU A 521 -3.82 20.94 2.95
C LEU A 521 -4.56 19.86 2.15
N VAL A 522 -3.86 19.16 1.25
CA VAL A 522 -4.42 18.00 0.53
C VAL A 522 -4.67 16.85 1.50
N ASP A 523 -3.70 16.55 2.37
CA ASP A 523 -3.82 15.51 3.39
C ASP A 523 -4.96 15.83 4.38
N ASP A 524 -5.06 17.07 4.86
CA ASP A 524 -6.15 17.54 5.72
C ASP A 524 -7.51 17.38 5.04
N ARG A 525 -7.59 17.62 3.72
CA ARG A 525 -8.82 17.38 2.95
C ARG A 525 -9.17 15.90 2.91
N PHE A 526 -8.21 15.00 2.68
CA PHE A 526 -8.48 13.56 2.73
C PHE A 526 -8.94 13.09 4.11
N ILE A 527 -8.35 13.61 5.18
CA ILE A 527 -8.76 13.31 6.56
C ILE A 527 -10.20 13.75 6.79
N SER A 528 -10.52 15.01 6.49
CA SER A 528 -11.87 15.56 6.66
C SER A 528 -12.94 14.78 5.86
N LEU A 529 -12.62 14.40 4.61
CA LEU A 529 -13.51 13.60 3.78
C LEU A 529 -13.74 12.19 4.33
N ASN A 530 -12.72 11.58 4.95
CA ASN A 530 -12.86 10.28 5.59
C ASN A 530 -13.65 10.36 6.91
N GLU A 531 -13.49 11.43 7.67
CA GLU A 531 -14.31 11.68 8.88
C GLU A 531 -15.80 11.83 8.53
N ALA A 532 -16.11 12.42 7.38
CA ALA A 532 -17.47 12.56 6.85
C ALA A 532 -18.02 11.30 6.13
N TYR A 533 -17.27 10.19 6.12
CA TYR A 533 -17.65 8.98 5.38
C TYR A 533 -19.03 8.44 5.76
N ASP A 534 -19.33 8.38 7.06
CA ASP A 534 -20.60 7.81 7.55
C ASP A 534 -21.80 8.69 7.15
N ASP A 535 -21.64 10.02 7.16
CA ASP A 535 -22.69 10.96 6.69
C ASP A 535 -22.95 10.79 5.19
N PHE A 536 -21.89 10.73 4.37
CA PHE A 536 -22.03 10.50 2.93
C PHE A 536 -22.68 9.15 2.62
N LYS A 537 -22.29 8.11 3.36
CA LYS A 537 -22.86 6.77 3.26
C LYS A 537 -24.34 6.78 3.65
N TRP A 538 -24.72 7.54 4.67
CA TRP A 538 -26.13 7.71 5.03
C TRP A 538 -26.92 8.41 3.92
N ASN A 539 -26.42 9.53 3.41
CA ASN A 539 -27.07 10.28 2.31
C ASN A 539 -27.30 9.38 1.09
N PHE A 540 -26.28 8.60 0.68
CA PHE A 540 -26.39 7.61 -0.39
C PHE A 540 -27.46 6.55 -0.08
N THR A 541 -27.42 5.98 1.12
CA THR A 541 -28.34 4.91 1.54
C THR A 541 -29.78 5.39 1.56
N TYR A 542 -30.03 6.58 2.11
CA TYR A 542 -31.36 7.16 2.17
C TYR A 542 -31.94 7.32 0.75
N ARG A 543 -31.18 7.96 -0.16
CA ARG A 543 -31.59 8.10 -1.57
C ARG A 543 -31.85 6.74 -2.21
N LEU A 544 -30.95 5.77 -2.00
CA LEU A 544 -31.10 4.42 -2.53
C LEU A 544 -32.36 3.72 -2.00
N ALA A 545 -32.68 3.87 -0.72
CA ALA A 545 -33.87 3.28 -0.13
C ALA A 545 -35.14 3.85 -0.77
N LEU A 546 -35.20 5.17 -0.97
CA LEU A 546 -36.31 5.82 -1.67
C LEU A 546 -36.49 5.26 -3.08
N ASP A 547 -35.41 5.21 -3.87
CA ASP A 547 -35.44 4.74 -5.25
C ASP A 547 -35.78 3.24 -5.35
N TYR A 548 -35.26 2.42 -4.43
CA TYR A 548 -35.44 0.96 -4.46
C TYR A 548 -36.86 0.55 -4.05
N TYR A 549 -37.46 1.24 -3.08
CA TYR A 549 -38.81 0.94 -2.58
C TYR A 549 -39.91 1.81 -3.21
N GLY A 550 -39.55 2.82 -4.00
CA GLY A 550 -40.49 3.75 -4.63
C GLY A 550 -41.17 4.67 -3.61
N LEU A 551 -40.37 5.28 -2.73
CA LEU A 551 -40.83 6.11 -1.61
C LEU A 551 -40.41 7.58 -1.81
N ASP A 552 -41.19 8.51 -1.26
CA ASP A 552 -40.82 9.94 -1.22
C ASP A 552 -39.99 10.29 0.03
N THR A 553 -40.23 9.58 1.14
CA THR A 553 -39.53 9.70 2.42
C THR A 553 -39.55 8.36 3.15
N LEU A 554 -38.60 8.13 4.07
CA LEU A 554 -38.63 6.95 4.93
C LEU A 554 -39.49 7.19 6.17
N SER A 555 -40.56 6.40 6.32
CA SER A 555 -41.34 6.32 7.56
C SER A 555 -40.86 5.16 8.46
N ALA A 556 -41.35 5.11 9.69
CA ALA A 556 -41.11 3.99 10.60
C ALA A 556 -41.52 2.63 9.99
N ASP A 557 -42.69 2.58 9.35
CA ASP A 557 -43.20 1.36 8.70
C ASP A 557 -42.32 0.91 7.53
N ASP A 558 -41.74 1.87 6.79
CA ASP A 558 -40.79 1.57 5.71
C ASP A 558 -39.49 1.00 6.27
N ILE A 559 -38.99 1.52 7.38
CA ILE A 559 -37.79 1.00 8.06
C ILE A 559 -38.03 -0.42 8.57
N ASP A 560 -39.21 -0.70 9.12
CA ASP A 560 -39.59 -2.05 9.57
C ASP A 560 -39.66 -3.01 8.37
N ARG A 561 -40.22 -2.58 7.24
CA ARG A 561 -40.22 -3.35 5.99
C ARG A 561 -38.81 -3.64 5.49
N ILE A 562 -37.95 -2.62 5.41
CA ILE A 562 -36.54 -2.76 4.99
C ILE A 562 -35.81 -3.73 5.92
N THR A 563 -36.07 -3.66 7.22
CA THR A 563 -35.48 -4.54 8.22
C THR A 563 -35.90 -5.99 8.02
N ALA A 564 -37.20 -6.24 7.77
CA ALA A 564 -37.70 -7.59 7.46
C ALA A 564 -37.10 -8.15 6.16
N ASP A 565 -37.03 -7.35 5.10
CA ASP A 565 -36.41 -7.72 3.83
C ASP A 565 -34.90 -8.04 4.00
N TYR A 566 -34.22 -7.30 4.87
CA TYR A 566 -32.85 -7.56 5.25
C TYR A 566 -32.67 -8.87 6.01
N GLU A 567 -33.51 -9.18 6.99
CA GLU A 567 -33.40 -10.41 7.77
C GLU A 567 -33.58 -11.63 6.88
N ALA A 568 -34.56 -11.60 5.97
CA ALA A 568 -34.77 -12.64 4.98
C ALA A 568 -33.56 -12.80 4.03
N ALA A 569 -33.08 -11.68 3.45
CA ALA A 569 -31.94 -11.71 2.53
C ALA A 569 -30.65 -12.17 3.22
N ARG A 570 -30.43 -11.76 4.46
CA ARG A 570 -29.29 -12.17 5.28
C ARG A 570 -29.33 -13.66 5.60
N ALA A 571 -30.50 -14.18 5.99
CA ALA A 571 -30.67 -15.62 6.23
C ALA A 571 -30.37 -16.44 4.96
N GLU A 572 -30.88 -16.02 3.80
CA GLU A 572 -30.57 -16.67 2.52
C GLU A 572 -29.06 -16.64 2.22
N TRP A 573 -28.42 -15.48 2.39
CA TRP A 573 -26.99 -15.30 2.14
C TRP A 573 -26.12 -16.18 3.03
N MET A 574 -26.37 -16.17 4.34
CA MET A 574 -25.62 -16.98 5.30
C MET A 574 -25.80 -18.48 5.04
N ALA A 575 -27.03 -18.92 4.74
CA ALA A 575 -27.27 -20.30 4.35
C ALA A 575 -26.56 -20.68 3.03
N ALA A 576 -26.44 -19.74 2.09
CA ALA A 576 -25.67 -19.96 0.86
C ALA A 576 -24.17 -20.05 1.10
N VAL A 577 -23.63 -19.25 2.03
CA VAL A 577 -22.23 -19.34 2.47
C VAL A 577 -21.95 -20.67 3.17
N GLY A 578 -22.85 -21.13 4.06
CA GLY A 578 -22.74 -22.43 4.72
C GLY A 578 -22.68 -23.58 3.71
N ARG A 579 -23.59 -23.60 2.72
CA ARG A 579 -23.56 -24.61 1.63
C ARG A 579 -22.31 -24.55 0.75
N ASP A 580 -21.71 -23.37 0.59
CA ASP A 580 -20.44 -23.23 -0.14
C ASP A 580 -19.29 -23.83 0.68
N ALA A 581 -19.23 -23.58 2.00
CA ALA A 581 -18.25 -24.20 2.90
C ALA A 581 -18.37 -25.74 2.96
N GLU A 582 -19.59 -26.26 3.05
CA GLU A 582 -19.85 -27.72 2.98
C GLU A 582 -19.38 -28.33 1.65
N ARG A 583 -19.49 -27.58 0.55
CA ARG A 583 -18.99 -28.03 -0.76
C ARG A 583 -17.48 -28.12 -0.79
N GLU A 584 -16.77 -27.12 -0.27
CA GLU A 584 -15.31 -27.14 -0.19
C GLU A 584 -14.83 -28.32 0.68
N PHE A 585 -15.52 -28.60 1.79
CA PHE A 585 -15.27 -29.80 2.59
C PHE A 585 -15.51 -31.09 1.80
N ALA A 586 -16.60 -31.19 1.05
CA ALA A 586 -16.90 -32.36 0.22
C ALA A 586 -15.90 -32.59 -0.92
N LEU A 587 -15.19 -31.55 -1.36
CA LEU A 587 -14.08 -31.65 -2.31
C LEU A 587 -12.78 -32.16 -1.68
N GLY A 588 -12.72 -32.23 -0.33
CA GLY A 588 -11.54 -32.65 0.43
C GLY A 588 -10.57 -31.50 0.73
N ASP A 589 -10.98 -30.24 0.51
CA ASP A 589 -10.10 -29.07 0.65
C ASP A 589 -10.04 -28.52 2.08
N VAL A 590 -10.91 -29.01 2.99
CA VAL A 590 -11.07 -28.50 4.36
C VAL A 590 -11.22 -29.66 5.35
N ASP A 591 -10.56 -29.58 6.50
CA ASP A 591 -10.74 -30.54 7.60
C ASP A 591 -12.08 -30.33 8.33
N GLU A 592 -12.66 -31.40 8.88
CA GLU A 592 -13.97 -31.39 9.55
C GLU A 592 -14.04 -30.37 10.70
N GLY A 593 -12.98 -30.26 11.51
CA GLY A 593 -12.92 -29.29 12.61
C GLY A 593 -12.91 -27.83 12.15
N VAL A 594 -12.34 -27.54 10.97
CA VAL A 594 -12.34 -26.19 10.38
C VAL A 594 -13.71 -25.83 9.84
N LEU A 595 -14.40 -26.80 9.22
CA LEU A 595 -15.80 -26.61 8.80
C LEU A 595 -16.70 -26.37 10.01
N ALA A 596 -16.62 -27.21 11.04
CA ALA A 596 -17.43 -27.08 12.25
C ALA A 596 -17.26 -25.71 12.90
N ALA A 597 -16.02 -25.28 13.15
CA ALA A 597 -15.75 -23.97 13.74
C ALA A 597 -16.25 -22.81 12.86
N PHE A 598 -16.24 -22.97 11.54
CA PHE A 598 -16.79 -21.95 10.64
C PHE A 598 -18.31 -21.90 10.70
N LEU A 599 -18.99 -23.05 10.65
CA LEU A 599 -20.46 -23.13 10.76
C LEU A 599 -20.93 -22.58 12.12
N ASP A 600 -20.29 -22.96 13.23
CA ASP A 600 -20.56 -22.41 14.56
C ASP A 600 -20.43 -20.87 14.59
N SER A 601 -19.45 -20.33 13.85
CA SER A 601 -19.27 -18.88 13.74
C SER A 601 -20.36 -18.18 12.93
N LEU A 602 -20.98 -18.88 11.97
CA LEU A 602 -22.15 -18.40 11.23
C LEU A 602 -23.39 -18.44 12.13
N GLU A 603 -23.54 -19.51 12.93
CA GLU A 603 -24.61 -19.67 13.92
C GLU A 603 -24.58 -18.59 14.98
N ALA A 604 -23.40 -18.30 15.55
CA ALA A 604 -23.21 -17.23 16.52
C ALA A 604 -23.52 -15.84 15.94
N GLN A 605 -23.45 -15.68 14.61
CA GLN A 605 -23.88 -14.47 13.92
C GLN A 605 -25.39 -14.47 13.60
N GLY A 606 -26.16 -15.46 14.04
CA GLY A 606 -27.63 -15.49 13.96
C GLY A 606 -28.17 -16.22 12.74
N VAL A 607 -27.55 -17.33 12.33
CA VAL A 607 -28.16 -18.35 11.46
C VAL A 607 -27.78 -19.74 11.96
N VAL A 608 -28.58 -20.25 12.91
CA VAL A 608 -29.32 -21.53 12.88
C VAL A 608 -30.57 -21.35 13.73
#